data_AF-A0A562U907-F1
#
_entry.id   AF-A0A562U907-F1
#
_cell.length_a   1.000
_cell.length_b   1.000
_cell.length_c   1.000
_cell.angle_alpha   90.00
_cell.angle_beta   90.00
_cell.angle_gamma   90.00
#
_symmetry.space_group_name_H-M   'P 1'
#
loop_
_entity.id
_entity.type
_entity.pdbx_description
1 polymer ?
#
loop_
_entity_poly.entity_id
_entity_poly.type
_entity_poly.pdbx_seq_one_letter_code
_entity_poly.pdbx_strand_id
1 'polypeptide(L)'
;MTTRYKRFLIWFTRFGKVKARIIHFVFLCIAYFVFLLVLDYVLGITKHTSFNKEWRNSISFSLFFFVCAPFVSWRFYDVALIQLKEYRALAKKGLTRADLSRISFVRTWEHKRRKGIAVYCFFEGGLVLGMFLLFPVSLLLFLSLKQYNPMYYTFAMIGISITKNILLSFTIGLIIFRFRWSYNQRRFKRLTNPVT
;
A
#
# COMPACT_ATOMS: atom_id res chain seq x y z
N MET A 1 16.49 -1.13 7.27
CA MET A 1 16.04 -2.47 7.73
C MET A 1 16.43 -2.56 9.18
N THR A 2 15.47 -2.63 10.10
CA THR A 2 15.77 -2.73 11.53
C THR A 2 16.48 -4.06 11.79
N THR A 3 17.42 -4.08 12.73
CA THR A 3 18.15 -5.30 13.14
C THR A 3 17.18 -6.44 13.51
N ARG A 4 16.02 -6.12 14.07
CA ARG A 4 14.94 -7.06 14.39
C ARG A 4 14.33 -7.72 13.14
N TYR A 5 13.97 -6.96 12.11
CA TYR A 5 13.40 -7.50 10.87
C TYR A 5 14.41 -8.38 10.11
N LYS A 6 15.71 -8.03 10.16
CA LYS A 6 16.77 -8.87 9.59
C LYS A 6 16.88 -10.21 10.30
N ARG A 7 16.90 -10.22 11.65
CA ARG A 7 16.91 -11.45 12.44
C ARG A 7 15.69 -12.31 12.13
N PHE A 8 14.52 -11.69 12.00
CA PHE A 8 13.29 -12.37 11.59
C PHE A 8 13.43 -13.04 10.22
N LEU A 9 13.87 -12.32 9.16
CA LEU A 9 14.03 -12.94 7.84
C LEU A 9 15.06 -14.08 7.82
N ILE A 10 16.16 -13.94 8.57
CA ILE A 10 17.18 -15.00 8.68
C ILE A 10 16.59 -16.23 9.39
N TRP A 11 15.88 -16.03 10.48
CA TRP A 11 15.20 -17.12 11.19
C TRP A 11 14.15 -17.78 10.29
N PHE A 12 13.34 -16.98 9.60
CA PHE A 12 12.26 -17.42 8.73
C PHE A 12 12.74 -18.27 7.54
N THR A 13 13.87 -17.89 6.95
CA THR A 13 14.44 -18.59 5.78
C THR A 13 15.15 -19.90 6.13
N ARG A 14 15.38 -20.21 7.42
CA ARG A 14 15.99 -21.48 7.87
C ARG A 14 15.07 -22.68 7.69
N PHE A 15 13.76 -22.50 7.73
CA PHE A 15 12.80 -23.61 7.69
C PHE A 15 12.60 -24.22 6.29
N GLY A 16 13.26 -23.68 5.26
CA GLY A 16 13.09 -24.10 3.87
C GLY A 16 11.81 -23.55 3.24
N LYS A 17 11.74 -23.63 1.89
CA LYS A 17 10.74 -22.91 1.08
C LYS A 17 9.28 -23.25 1.44
N VAL A 18 8.96 -24.53 1.60
CA VAL A 18 7.59 -24.99 1.87
C VAL A 18 7.13 -24.61 3.27
N LYS A 19 7.93 -24.93 4.30
CA LYS A 19 7.58 -24.64 5.70
C LYS A 19 7.47 -23.14 5.95
N ALA A 20 8.36 -22.34 5.37
CA ALA A 20 8.31 -20.89 5.46
C ALA A 20 7.00 -20.32 4.88
N ARG A 21 6.52 -20.82 3.74
CA ARG A 21 5.23 -20.38 3.17
C ARG A 21 4.06 -20.75 4.06
N ILE A 22 4.06 -21.94 4.64
CA ILE A 22 3.00 -22.35 5.57
C ILE A 22 2.99 -21.45 6.81
N ILE A 23 4.15 -21.20 7.42
CA ILE A 23 4.27 -20.33 8.60
C ILE A 23 3.80 -18.89 8.28
N HIS A 24 4.17 -18.34 7.11
CA HIS A 24 3.71 -17.00 6.72
C HIS A 24 2.20 -16.95 6.53
N PHE A 25 1.62 -18.00 5.93
CA PHE A 25 0.17 -18.10 5.75
C PHE A 25 -0.56 -18.16 7.10
N VAL A 26 -0.11 -19.00 8.03
CA VAL A 26 -0.67 -19.07 9.39
C VAL A 26 -0.55 -17.73 10.10
N PHE A 27 0.61 -17.06 9.99
CA PHE A 27 0.79 -15.72 10.55
C PHE A 27 -0.20 -14.71 9.97
N LEU A 28 -0.44 -14.73 8.65
CA LEU A 28 -1.45 -13.87 8.02
C LEU A 28 -2.85 -14.18 8.54
N CYS A 29 -3.22 -15.45 8.70
CA CYS A 29 -4.52 -15.84 9.23
C CYS A 29 -4.74 -15.33 10.66
N ILE A 30 -3.72 -15.45 11.52
CA ILE A 30 -3.76 -14.92 12.89
C ILE A 30 -3.89 -13.39 12.88
N ALA A 31 -3.07 -12.70 12.08
CA ALA A 31 -3.11 -11.24 11.97
C ALA A 31 -4.48 -10.74 11.45
N TYR A 32 -5.06 -11.46 10.50
CA TYR A 32 -6.40 -11.19 9.98
C TYR A 32 -7.49 -11.38 11.05
N PHE A 33 -7.41 -12.47 11.81
CA PHE A 33 -8.34 -12.71 12.92
C PHE A 33 -8.27 -11.60 13.98
N VAL A 34 -7.06 -11.19 14.38
CA VAL A 34 -6.86 -10.08 15.30
C VAL A 34 -7.42 -8.78 14.72
N PHE A 35 -7.20 -8.52 13.43
CA PHE A 35 -7.77 -7.35 12.76
C PHE A 35 -9.30 -7.36 12.82
N LEU A 36 -9.95 -8.50 12.59
CA LEU A 36 -11.41 -8.63 12.70
C LEU A 36 -11.90 -8.34 14.12
N LEU A 37 -11.20 -8.84 15.15
CA LEU A 37 -11.55 -8.55 16.55
C LEU A 37 -11.42 -7.06 16.89
N VAL A 38 -10.37 -6.40 16.39
CA VAL A 38 -10.19 -4.96 16.61
C VAL A 38 -11.26 -4.16 15.86
N LEU A 39 -11.55 -4.54 14.61
CA LEU A 39 -12.60 -3.89 13.83
C LEU A 39 -13.96 -4.02 14.52
N ASP A 40 -14.27 -5.21 15.04
CA ASP A 40 -15.50 -5.47 15.79
C ASP A 40 -15.57 -4.63 17.06
N TYR A 41 -14.50 -4.59 17.87
CA TYR A 41 -14.45 -3.75 19.06
C TYR A 41 -14.69 -2.27 18.74
N VAL A 42 -14.05 -1.74 17.69
CA VAL A 42 -14.21 -0.34 17.26
C VAL A 42 -15.64 -0.08 16.77
N LEU A 43 -16.20 -0.97 15.94
CA LEU A 43 -17.55 -0.80 15.41
C LEU A 43 -18.62 -0.95 16.49
N GLY A 44 -18.43 -1.88 17.43
CA GLY A 44 -19.29 -2.12 18.58
C GLY A 44 -19.42 -0.89 19.48
N ILE A 45 -18.34 -0.13 19.68
CA ILE A 45 -18.36 1.15 20.40
C ILE A 45 -19.18 2.20 19.63
N THR A 46 -19.07 2.23 18.30
CA THR A 46 -19.64 3.32 17.49
C THR A 46 -21.11 3.17 17.11
N LYS A 47 -21.64 1.94 17.02
CA LYS A 47 -22.96 1.72 16.36
C LYS A 47 -23.99 0.92 17.15
N HIS A 48 -23.67 0.31 18.29
CA HIS A 48 -24.61 -0.56 19.05
C HIS A 48 -25.39 -1.57 18.17
N THR A 49 -24.84 -1.99 17.04
CA THR A 49 -25.45 -2.97 16.13
C THR A 49 -25.01 -4.39 16.48
N SER A 50 -25.89 -5.38 16.30
CA SER A 50 -25.55 -6.77 16.66
C SER A 50 -24.49 -7.40 15.74
N PHE A 51 -23.54 -8.09 16.37
CA PHE A 51 -22.36 -8.75 15.79
C PHE A 51 -22.65 -9.54 14.49
N ASN A 52 -23.75 -10.30 14.47
CA ASN A 52 -24.06 -11.21 13.36
C ASN A 52 -24.39 -10.51 12.03
N LYS A 53 -24.86 -9.25 12.05
CA LYS A 53 -25.28 -8.55 10.83
C LYS A 53 -24.09 -7.97 10.06
N GLU A 54 -23.09 -7.44 10.75
CA GLU A 54 -21.87 -6.88 10.16
C GLU A 54 -20.90 -7.97 9.66
N TRP A 55 -20.84 -9.12 10.37
CA TRP A 55 -20.03 -10.25 9.96
C TRP A 55 -20.49 -10.86 8.63
N ARG A 56 -21.82 -10.94 8.43
CA ARG A 56 -22.41 -11.43 7.18
C ARG A 56 -22.12 -10.51 5.99
N ASN A 57 -22.02 -9.20 6.22
CA ASN A 57 -21.61 -8.22 5.21
C ASN A 57 -20.10 -8.30 4.90
N SER A 58 -19.31 -8.86 5.81
CA SER A 58 -17.86 -9.01 5.67
C SER A 58 -17.44 -10.32 4.97
N ILE A 59 -18.39 -11.18 4.59
CA ILE A 59 -18.13 -12.46 3.90
C ILE A 59 -17.27 -12.24 2.64
N SER A 60 -17.55 -11.19 1.86
CA SER A 60 -16.77 -10.86 0.67
C SER A 60 -15.32 -10.50 1.00
N PHE A 61 -15.07 -9.83 2.13
CA PHE A 61 -13.73 -9.46 2.58
C PHE A 61 -12.95 -10.69 3.08
N SER A 62 -13.62 -11.59 3.80
CA SER A 62 -13.04 -12.87 4.23
C SER A 62 -12.67 -13.76 3.06
N LEU A 63 -13.56 -13.91 2.07
CA LEU A 63 -13.27 -14.67 0.85
C LEU A 63 -12.10 -14.07 0.08
N PHE A 64 -12.07 -12.74 -0.08
CA PHE A 64 -10.96 -12.06 -0.72
C PHE A 64 -9.62 -12.31 0.01
N PHE A 65 -9.61 -12.25 1.34
CA PHE A 65 -8.44 -12.56 2.14
C PHE A 65 -7.93 -13.99 1.89
N PHE A 66 -8.82 -15.00 1.92
CA PHE A 66 -8.43 -16.39 1.70
C PHE A 66 -7.95 -16.67 0.28
N VAL A 67 -8.41 -15.92 -0.72
CA VAL A 67 -7.86 -15.99 -2.08
C VAL A 67 -6.47 -15.34 -2.13
N CYS A 68 -6.28 -14.15 -1.54
CA CYS A 68 -5.02 -13.42 -1.65
C CYS A 68 -3.89 -13.95 -0.74
N ALA A 69 -4.20 -14.42 0.46
CA ALA A 69 -3.22 -14.83 1.46
C ALA A 69 -2.26 -15.94 0.96
N PRO A 70 -2.71 -16.98 0.23
CA PRO A 70 -1.83 -17.96 -0.40
C PRO A 70 -0.87 -17.34 -1.41
N PHE A 71 -1.34 -16.43 -2.28
CA PHE A 71 -0.49 -15.76 -3.28
C PHE A 71 0.56 -14.88 -2.61
N VAL A 72 0.16 -14.08 -1.61
CA VAL A 72 1.08 -13.23 -0.84
C VAL A 72 2.12 -14.09 -0.13
N SER A 73 1.68 -15.17 0.51
CA SER A 73 2.57 -16.11 1.20
C SER A 73 3.54 -16.80 0.24
N TRP A 74 3.06 -17.22 -0.92
CA TRP A 74 3.88 -17.86 -1.95
C TRP A 74 5.04 -16.96 -2.39
N ARG A 75 4.75 -15.68 -2.65
CA ARG A 75 5.74 -14.67 -3.06
C ARG A 75 6.66 -14.23 -1.93
N PHE A 76 6.21 -14.27 -0.68
CA PHE A 76 6.95 -13.76 0.46
C PHE A 76 8.34 -14.41 0.59
N TYR A 77 8.44 -15.73 0.46
CA TYR A 77 9.72 -16.44 0.60
C TYR A 77 10.75 -15.99 -0.44
N ASP A 78 10.33 -15.93 -1.71
CA ASP A 78 11.23 -15.57 -2.81
C ASP A 78 11.69 -14.10 -2.66
N VAL A 79 10.79 -13.20 -2.27
CA VAL A 79 11.12 -11.80 -1.95
C VAL A 79 12.07 -11.69 -0.75
N ALA A 80 11.83 -12.45 0.33
CA ALA A 80 12.69 -12.45 1.51
C ALA A 80 14.11 -12.91 1.19
N LEU A 81 14.24 -13.92 0.32
CA LEU A 81 15.52 -14.47 -0.11
C LEU A 81 16.29 -13.50 -1.01
N ILE A 82 15.62 -12.82 -1.94
CA ILE A 82 16.19 -11.73 -2.74
C ILE A 82 16.71 -10.62 -1.83
N GLN A 83 15.89 -10.16 -0.89
CA GLN A 83 16.27 -9.12 0.07
C GLN A 83 17.49 -9.48 0.93
N LEU A 84 17.61 -10.76 1.32
CA LEU A 84 18.77 -11.28 2.05
C LEU A 84 20.03 -11.33 1.17
N LYS A 85 19.90 -11.77 -0.08
CA LYS A 85 21.01 -11.78 -1.05
C LYS A 85 21.51 -10.38 -1.35
N GLU A 86 20.60 -9.44 -1.63
CA GLU A 86 20.93 -8.03 -1.81
C GLU A 86 21.64 -7.47 -0.59
N TYR A 87 21.14 -7.74 0.62
CA TYR A 87 21.80 -7.29 1.85
C TYR A 87 23.22 -7.84 1.97
N ARG A 88 23.45 -9.14 1.71
CA ARG A 88 24.78 -9.74 1.77
C ARG A 88 25.71 -9.15 0.71
N ALA A 89 25.21 -8.92 -0.50
CA ALA A 89 25.97 -8.28 -1.58
C ALA A 89 26.38 -6.85 -1.21
N LEU A 90 25.53 -6.12 -0.49
CA LEU A 90 25.83 -4.77 -0.01
C LEU A 90 26.81 -4.74 1.15
N ALA A 91 26.65 -5.66 2.10
CA ALA A 91 27.58 -5.83 3.20
C ALA A 91 29.00 -6.15 2.69
N LYS A 92 29.13 -6.96 1.63
CA LYS A 92 30.41 -7.24 0.97
C LYS A 92 31.07 -6.00 0.37
N LYS A 93 30.29 -4.97 0.01
CA LYS A 93 30.77 -3.71 -0.58
C LYS A 93 30.88 -2.57 0.45
N GLY A 94 30.73 -2.87 1.75
CA GLY A 94 30.74 -1.85 2.82
C GLY A 94 29.55 -0.89 2.81
N LEU A 95 28.57 -1.08 1.92
CA LEU A 95 27.42 -0.19 1.78
C LEU A 95 26.28 -0.62 2.70
N THR A 96 25.68 0.33 3.41
CA THR A 96 24.45 0.06 4.16
C THR A 96 23.22 0.12 3.23
N ARG A 97 22.11 -0.50 3.65
CA ARG A 97 20.82 -0.32 2.93
C ARG A 97 20.37 1.15 2.91
N ALA A 98 20.77 1.93 3.92
CA ALA A 98 20.47 3.36 3.94
C ALA A 98 21.21 4.06 2.79
N ASP A 99 22.47 3.71 2.56
CA ASP A 99 23.28 4.28 1.47
C ASP A 99 22.73 3.91 0.10
N LEU A 100 22.34 2.64 -0.10
CA LEU A 100 21.61 2.26 -1.31
C LEU A 100 20.33 3.07 -1.51
N SER A 101 19.53 3.24 -0.45
CA SER A 101 18.28 3.98 -0.54
C SER A 101 18.51 5.45 -0.86
N ARG A 102 19.65 6.01 -0.44
CA ARG A 102 20.08 7.37 -0.76
C ARG A 102 20.53 7.46 -2.21
N ILE A 103 21.38 6.54 -2.66
CA ILE A 103 21.87 6.48 -4.05
C ILE A 103 20.71 6.26 -5.03
N SER A 104 19.83 5.30 -4.75
CA SER A 104 18.66 5.04 -5.58
C SER A 104 17.71 6.22 -5.58
N PHE A 105 17.46 6.84 -4.43
CA PHE A 105 16.68 8.08 -4.35
C PHE A 105 17.29 9.17 -5.22
N VAL A 106 18.59 9.46 -5.10
CA VAL A 106 19.27 10.51 -5.88
C VAL A 106 19.12 10.22 -7.38
N ARG A 107 19.42 9.00 -7.83
CA ARG A 107 19.32 8.61 -9.25
C ARG A 107 17.89 8.71 -9.78
N THR A 108 16.93 8.15 -9.07
CA THR A 108 15.52 8.16 -9.50
C THR A 108 14.94 9.56 -9.43
N TRP A 109 15.25 10.31 -8.37
CA TRP A 109 14.77 11.68 -8.19
C TRP A 109 15.37 12.63 -9.23
N GLU A 110 16.63 12.47 -9.59
CA GLU A 110 17.25 13.27 -10.64
C GLU A 110 16.55 13.06 -11.98
N HIS A 111 16.25 11.81 -12.35
CA HIS A 111 15.49 11.50 -13.55
C HIS A 111 14.08 12.14 -13.52
N LYS A 112 13.37 12.03 -12.39
CA LYS A 112 12.04 12.66 -12.22
C LYS A 112 12.11 14.18 -12.22
N ARG A 113 13.15 14.77 -11.64
CA ARG A 113 13.38 16.21 -11.62
C ARG A 113 13.57 16.77 -13.02
N ARG A 114 14.33 16.07 -13.88
CA ARG A 114 14.55 16.47 -15.28
C ARG A 114 13.27 16.53 -16.10
N LYS A 115 12.26 15.71 -15.77
CA LYS A 115 10.93 15.74 -16.41
C LYS A 115 10.06 16.93 -15.97
N GLY A 116 10.45 17.63 -14.91
CA GLY A 116 9.75 18.82 -14.42
C GLY A 116 8.63 18.53 -13.41
N ILE A 117 8.26 19.58 -12.68
CA ILE A 117 7.28 19.50 -11.57
C ILE A 117 5.87 19.19 -12.06
N ALA A 118 5.48 19.74 -13.21
CA ALA A 118 4.15 19.54 -13.78
C ALA A 118 3.94 18.07 -14.13
N VAL A 119 4.87 17.45 -14.86
CA VAL A 119 4.77 16.03 -15.22
C VAL A 119 4.70 15.15 -13.96
N TYR A 120 5.52 15.44 -12.95
CA TYR A 120 5.50 14.71 -11.69
C TYR A 120 4.17 14.82 -10.93
N CYS A 121 3.61 16.03 -10.84
CA CYS A 121 2.38 16.23 -10.06
C CYS A 121 1.14 15.73 -10.82
N PHE A 122 1.02 16.05 -12.11
CA PHE A 122 -0.16 15.72 -12.91
C PHE A 122 -0.22 14.22 -13.26
N PHE A 123 0.86 13.66 -13.81
CA PHE A 123 0.84 12.28 -14.31
C PHE A 123 1.12 11.25 -13.23
N GLU A 124 2.18 11.43 -12.42
CA GLU A 124 2.49 10.45 -11.35
C GLU A 124 1.63 10.63 -10.09
N GLY A 125 1.15 11.84 -9.84
CA GLY A 125 0.33 12.18 -8.69
C GLY A 125 -1.16 12.09 -8.99
N GLY A 126 -1.72 13.14 -9.59
CA GLY A 126 -3.16 13.29 -9.78
C GLY A 126 -3.78 12.16 -10.60
N LEU A 127 -3.19 11.83 -11.75
CA LEU A 127 -3.77 10.86 -12.69
C LEU A 127 -3.64 9.41 -12.18
N VAL A 128 -2.49 9.04 -11.62
CA VAL A 128 -2.29 7.70 -11.04
C VAL A 128 -3.12 7.49 -9.77
N LEU A 129 -3.13 8.43 -8.82
CA LEU A 129 -3.94 8.29 -7.60
C LEU A 129 -5.44 8.32 -7.91
N GLY A 130 -5.87 9.22 -8.80
CA GLY A 130 -7.27 9.36 -9.14
C GLY A 130 -7.83 8.17 -9.92
N MET A 131 -7.11 7.69 -10.94
CA MET A 131 -7.60 6.58 -11.77
C MET A 131 -7.33 5.20 -11.19
N PHE A 132 -6.16 4.93 -10.59
CA PHE A 132 -5.84 3.56 -10.17
C PHE A 132 -6.31 3.23 -8.75
N LEU A 133 -6.34 4.21 -7.84
CA LEU A 133 -6.63 3.93 -6.44
C LEU A 133 -8.11 4.12 -6.10
N LEU A 134 -8.73 5.18 -6.62
CA LEU A 134 -10.03 5.64 -6.14
C LEU A 134 -11.18 5.34 -7.10
N PHE A 135 -10.92 5.10 -8.39
CA PHE A 135 -11.92 4.57 -9.32
C PHE A 135 -12.48 3.21 -8.85
N PRO A 136 -11.67 2.19 -8.50
CA PRO A 136 -12.20 0.91 -8.04
C PRO A 136 -12.95 1.03 -6.71
N VAL A 137 -12.47 1.88 -5.80
CA VAL A 137 -13.11 2.15 -4.51
C VAL A 137 -14.47 2.81 -4.70
N SER A 138 -14.57 3.80 -5.61
CA SER A 138 -15.83 4.45 -5.93
C SER A 138 -16.85 3.50 -6.58
N LEU A 139 -16.38 2.60 -7.45
CA LEU A 139 -17.21 1.57 -8.08
C LEU A 139 -17.71 0.54 -7.06
N LEU A 140 -16.86 0.11 -6.14
CA LEU A 140 -17.21 -0.83 -5.07
C LEU A 140 -18.18 -0.23 -4.06
N LEU A 141 -17.92 1.01 -3.60
CA LEU A 141 -18.84 1.75 -2.73
C LEU A 141 -20.21 1.91 -3.39
N PHE A 142 -20.26 2.16 -4.70
CA PHE A 142 -21.50 2.23 -5.44
C PHE A 142 -22.27 0.89 -5.45
N LEU A 143 -21.60 -0.23 -5.76
CA LEU A 143 -22.23 -1.55 -5.75
C LEU A 143 -22.82 -1.90 -4.36
N SER A 144 -22.14 -1.48 -3.29
CA SER A 144 -22.60 -1.70 -1.91
C SER A 144 -23.72 -0.73 -1.48
N LEU A 145 -23.72 0.52 -1.95
CA LEU A 145 -24.68 1.56 -1.54
C LEU A 145 -25.96 1.60 -2.40
N LYS A 146 -25.96 0.99 -3.59
CA LYS A 146 -27.15 0.90 -4.46
C LYS A 146 -28.37 0.29 -3.75
N GLN A 147 -28.16 -0.57 -2.76
CA GLN A 147 -29.23 -1.19 -1.97
C GLN A 147 -29.88 -0.25 -0.94
N TYR A 148 -29.23 0.87 -0.60
CA TYR A 148 -29.63 1.72 0.54
C TYR A 148 -30.14 3.10 0.15
N ASN A 149 -29.92 3.56 -1.09
CA ASN A 149 -30.38 4.88 -1.51
C ASN A 149 -30.85 4.89 -2.99
N PRO A 150 -32.13 5.24 -3.25
CA PRO A 150 -32.70 5.23 -4.59
C PRO A 150 -32.11 6.27 -5.55
N MET A 151 -31.35 7.26 -5.07
CA MET A 151 -30.63 8.21 -5.95
C MET A 151 -29.60 7.55 -6.88
N TYR A 152 -29.20 6.31 -6.62
CA TYR A 152 -28.19 5.57 -7.38
C TYR A 152 -28.75 4.66 -8.49
N TYR A 153 -30.04 4.76 -8.83
CA TYR A 153 -30.68 3.89 -9.83
C TYR A 153 -30.37 4.24 -11.29
N THR A 154 -30.04 5.49 -11.59
CA THR A 154 -29.84 5.95 -12.98
C THR A 154 -28.36 5.99 -13.35
N PHE A 155 -27.99 5.42 -14.49
CA PHE A 155 -26.61 5.38 -14.99
C PHE A 155 -25.94 6.77 -15.06
N ALA A 156 -26.71 7.82 -15.34
CA ALA A 156 -26.25 9.21 -15.33
C ALA A 156 -25.75 9.70 -13.95
N MET A 157 -26.45 9.35 -12.86
CA MET A 157 -26.05 9.69 -11.49
C MET A 157 -24.75 8.97 -11.08
N ILE A 158 -24.53 7.77 -11.62
CA ILE A 158 -23.30 7.00 -11.44
C ILE A 158 -22.13 7.73 -12.09
N GLY A 159 -22.29 8.13 -13.35
CA GLY A 159 -21.28 8.90 -14.09
C GLY A 159 -20.88 10.17 -13.34
N ILE A 160 -21.86 10.95 -12.87
CA ILE A 160 -21.61 12.18 -12.10
C ILE A 160 -20.85 11.89 -10.80
N SER A 161 -21.23 10.84 -10.06
CA SER A 161 -20.59 10.48 -8.79
C SER A 161 -19.16 9.99 -8.98
N ILE A 162 -18.90 9.20 -10.03
CA ILE A 162 -17.56 8.75 -10.40
C ILE A 162 -16.71 9.95 -10.83
N THR A 163 -17.22 10.82 -11.71
CA THR A 163 -16.50 12.00 -12.19
C THR A 163 -16.13 12.94 -11.04
N LYS A 164 -17.05 13.20 -10.09
CA LYS A 164 -16.76 14.02 -8.90
C LYS A 164 -15.66 13.40 -8.04
N ASN A 165 -15.68 12.09 -7.82
CA ASN A 165 -14.64 11.39 -7.06
C ASN A 165 -13.28 11.40 -7.78
N ILE A 166 -13.26 11.25 -9.10
CA ILE A 166 -12.03 11.35 -9.90
C ILE A 166 -11.45 12.77 -9.81
N LEU A 167 -12.27 13.81 -9.96
CA LEU A 167 -11.82 15.21 -9.84
C LEU A 167 -11.28 15.53 -8.44
N LEU A 168 -11.98 15.09 -7.40
CA LEU A 168 -11.56 15.29 -6.01
C LEU A 168 -10.26 14.54 -5.71
N SER A 169 -10.14 13.29 -6.14
CA SER A 169 -8.93 12.49 -5.95
C SER A 169 -7.74 13.00 -6.74
N PHE A 170 -7.97 13.50 -7.96
CA PHE A 170 -6.95 14.13 -8.78
C PHE A 170 -6.40 15.39 -8.12
N THR A 171 -7.28 16.25 -7.60
CA THR A 171 -6.87 17.47 -6.88
C THR A 171 -6.13 17.15 -5.59
N ILE A 172 -6.58 16.18 -4.80
CA ILE A 172 -5.86 15.70 -3.62
C ILE A 172 -4.48 15.14 -4.00
N GLY A 173 -4.41 14.33 -5.06
CA GLY A 173 -3.16 13.77 -5.57
C GLY A 173 -2.16 14.85 -6.01
N LEU A 174 -2.63 15.89 -6.70
CA LEU A 174 -1.83 17.06 -7.06
C LEU A 174 -1.24 17.76 -5.83
N ILE A 175 -2.06 18.02 -4.82
CA ILE A 175 -1.64 18.69 -3.58
C ILE A 175 -0.56 17.84 -2.87
N ILE A 176 -0.82 16.54 -2.67
CA ILE A 176 0.13 15.63 -2.02
C ILE A 176 1.47 15.60 -2.77
N PHE A 177 1.44 15.46 -4.10
CA PHE A 177 2.65 15.38 -4.90
C PHE A 177 3.39 16.71 -4.98
N ARG A 178 2.68 17.84 -4.89
CA ARG A 178 3.29 19.17 -4.79
C ARG A 178 4.08 19.33 -3.49
N PHE A 179 3.56 18.86 -2.37
CA PHE A 179 4.28 18.83 -1.09
C PHE A 179 5.45 17.85 -1.13
N ARG A 180 5.22 16.65 -1.67
CA ARG A 180 6.24 15.61 -1.82
C ARG A 180 7.40 16.05 -2.70
N TRP A 181 7.13 16.84 -3.75
CA TRP A 181 8.16 17.46 -4.58
C TRP A 181 9.08 18.36 -3.74
N SER A 182 8.50 19.29 -2.96
CA SER A 182 9.28 20.19 -2.10
C SER A 182 10.13 19.40 -1.08
N TYR A 183 9.56 18.37 -0.45
CA TYR A 183 10.28 17.51 0.48
C TYR A 183 11.45 16.77 -0.19
N ASN A 184 11.20 16.17 -1.37
CA ASN A 184 12.23 15.45 -2.10
C ASN A 184 13.34 16.37 -2.61
N GLN A 185 13.03 17.61 -3.03
CA GLN A 185 14.04 18.60 -3.39
C GLN A 185 14.96 18.94 -2.21
N ARG A 186 14.38 19.17 -1.02
CA ARG A 186 15.16 19.40 0.21
C ARG A 186 16.05 18.20 0.54
N ARG A 187 15.49 16.99 0.46
CA ARG A 187 16.24 15.74 0.70
C ARG A 187 17.37 15.55 -0.32
N PHE A 188 17.13 15.87 -1.59
CA PHE A 188 18.14 15.78 -2.64
C PHE A 188 19.31 16.73 -2.37
N LYS A 189 19.03 18.02 -2.09
CA LYS A 189 20.05 19.00 -1.75
C LYS A 189 20.95 18.54 -0.59
N ARG A 190 20.35 18.03 0.50
CA ARG A 190 21.10 17.51 1.66
C ARG A 190 22.01 16.32 1.33
N LEU A 191 21.62 15.50 0.35
CA LEU A 191 22.37 14.29 -0.02
C LEU A 191 23.45 14.56 -1.07
N THR A 192 23.31 15.62 -1.88
CA THR A 192 24.29 15.96 -2.93
C THR A 192 25.24 17.09 -2.54
N ASN A 193 24.84 18.00 -1.64
CA ASN A 193 25.68 19.08 -1.11
C ASN A 193 25.67 19.03 0.43
N PRO A 194 26.64 18.34 1.06
CA PRO A 194 26.71 18.21 2.52
C PRO A 194 27.27 19.46 3.24
N VAL A 195 27.69 20.50 2.53
CA VAL A 195 28.48 21.64 3.07
C VAL A 195 27.67 22.95 3.19
N THR A 196 26.35 22.89 3.08
CA THR A 196 25.44 24.04 3.33
C THR A 196 24.35 23.63 4.30
#